data_AF-A0A955A313-F1
#
_entry.id   AF-A0A955A313-F1
#
_cell.length_a   1.000
_cell.length_b   1.000
_cell.length_c   1.000
_cell.angle_alpha   90.00
_cell.angle_beta   90.00
_cell.angle_gamma   90.00
#
_symmetry.space_group_name_H-M   'P 1'
#
loop_
_entity.id
_entity.type
_entity.pdbx_description
1 polymer ?
#
loop_
_entity_poly.entity_id
_entity_poly.type
_entity_poly.pdbx_seq_one_letter_code
_entity_poly.pdbx_strand_id
1 'polypeptide(L)'
;MRYTSVATLVCCAAATAQPSFSPIGSYPGGQLPSVALGVSGDGSTVVAYGGPTSGLTRAFRWTVQTGTVGLGSLPGGNDVSHAQGVNYDGSVIVGFAVGSTGG
;
A
#
# COMPACT_ATOMS: atom_id res chain seq x y z
N MET A 1 -43.25 29.91 -36.99
CA MET A 1 -41.99 29.88 -36.21
C MET A 1 -42.07 28.66 -35.30
N ARG A 2 -41.31 27.60 -35.60
CA ARG A 2 -41.33 26.32 -34.87
C ARG A 2 -40.08 26.26 -33.99
N TYR A 3 -40.26 26.11 -32.69
CA TYR A 3 -39.18 25.82 -31.76
C TYR A 3 -39.01 24.31 -31.69
N THR A 4 -37.84 23.81 -32.07
CA THR A 4 -37.46 22.41 -31.85
C THR A 4 -36.29 22.41 -30.90
N SER A 5 -36.57 22.32 -29.59
CA SER A 5 -35.53 22.12 -28.58
C SER A 5 -35.09 20.67 -28.61
N VAL A 6 -33.83 20.43 -28.99
CA VAL A 6 -33.19 19.12 -28.89
C VAL A 6 -32.51 19.04 -27.53
N ALA A 7 -33.12 18.31 -26.59
CA ALA A 7 -32.47 17.91 -25.34
C ALA A 7 -31.71 16.61 -25.59
N THR A 8 -30.41 16.69 -25.81
CA THR A 8 -29.56 15.50 -25.86
C THR A 8 -29.32 15.04 -24.42
N LEU A 9 -30.01 13.98 -24.01
CA LEU A 9 -29.73 13.30 -22.75
C LEU A 9 -28.38 12.58 -22.92
N VAL A 10 -27.32 13.06 -22.27
CA VAL A 10 -26.09 12.27 -22.13
C VAL A 10 -26.45 11.09 -21.23
N CYS A 11 -26.60 9.91 -21.82
CA CYS A 11 -26.66 8.68 -21.06
C CYS A 11 -25.33 8.58 -20.28
N CYS A 12 -25.40 8.67 -18.96
CA CYS A 12 -24.31 8.25 -18.10
C CYS A 12 -24.13 6.74 -18.33
N ALA A 13 -23.29 6.36 -19.29
CA ALA A 13 -22.84 4.98 -19.39
C ALA A 13 -22.17 4.67 -18.04
N ALA A 14 -22.81 3.83 -17.22
CA ALA A 14 -22.18 3.30 -16.03
C ALA A 14 -20.89 2.63 -16.51
N ALA A 15 -19.74 3.22 -16.19
CA ALA A 15 -18.46 2.67 -16.58
C ALA A 15 -18.38 1.27 -15.95
N THR A 16 -18.48 0.23 -16.78
CA THR A 16 -18.19 -1.14 -16.38
C THR A 16 -16.68 -1.28 -16.25
N ALA A 17 -16.08 -0.57 -15.28
CA ALA A 17 -14.71 -0.83 -14.91
C ALA A 17 -14.67 -2.26 -14.36
N GLN A 18 -14.05 -3.19 -15.09
CA GLN A 18 -13.84 -4.53 -14.54
C GLN A 18 -13.00 -4.41 -13.26
N PRO A 19 -13.31 -5.19 -12.22
CA PRO A 19 -12.46 -5.25 -11.05
C PRO A 19 -11.05 -5.63 -11.51
N SER A 20 -10.06 -4.84 -11.11
CA SER A 20 -8.65 -5.08 -11.40
C SER A 20 -7.90 -5.25 -10.10
N PHE A 21 -6.88 -6.11 -10.13
CA PHE A 21 -6.00 -6.32 -9.00
C PHE A 21 -4.68 -5.62 -9.28
N SER A 22 -4.31 -4.65 -8.44
CA SER A 22 -2.97 -4.06 -8.46
C SER A 22 -2.13 -4.74 -7.38
N PRO A 23 -1.13 -5.56 -7.75
CA PRO A 23 -0.28 -6.19 -6.76
C PRO A 23 0.55 -5.14 -6.01
N ILE A 24 0.67 -5.28 -4.70
CA ILE A 24 1.50 -4.42 -3.85
C ILE A 24 3.01 -4.57 -4.13
N GLY A 25 3.39 -5.50 -5.00
CA GLY A 25 4.77 -5.82 -5.31
C GLY A 25 5.52 -6.49 -4.15
N SER A 26 6.83 -6.65 -4.34
CA SER A 26 7.75 -7.13 -3.30
C SER A 26 8.44 -5.95 -2.63
N TYR A 27 8.94 -6.17 -1.40
CA TYR A 27 9.90 -5.25 -0.78
C TYR A 27 11.08 -4.98 -1.75
N PRO A 28 11.62 -3.74 -1.85
CA PRO A 28 12.76 -3.46 -2.72
C PRO A 28 13.96 -4.35 -2.42
N GLY A 29 14.44 -5.10 -3.42
CA GLY A 29 15.51 -6.09 -3.25
C GLY A 29 15.10 -7.38 -2.51
N GLY A 30 13.81 -7.51 -2.18
CA GLY A 30 13.25 -8.70 -1.54
C GLY A 30 13.15 -9.89 -2.48
N GLN A 31 13.41 -11.09 -1.96
CA GLN A 31 13.20 -12.37 -2.69
C GLN A 31 12.00 -13.15 -2.14
N LEU A 32 11.41 -12.68 -1.03
CA LEU A 32 10.27 -13.34 -0.40
C LEU A 32 8.93 -12.67 -0.77
N PRO A 33 7.83 -13.44 -0.77
CA PRO A 33 6.49 -12.89 -0.89
C PRO A 33 6.23 -11.88 0.23
N SER A 34 5.48 -10.84 -0.10
CA SER A 34 5.09 -9.81 0.85
C SER A 34 3.72 -10.09 1.45
N VAL A 35 3.53 -9.69 2.70
CA VAL A 35 2.27 -9.85 3.43
C VAL A 35 1.71 -8.46 3.72
N ALA A 36 0.54 -8.17 3.14
CA ALA A 36 -0.23 -6.98 3.46
C ALA A 36 -0.96 -7.20 4.80
N LEU A 37 -0.86 -6.22 5.70
CA LEU A 37 -1.49 -6.28 7.02
C LEU A 37 -2.56 -5.20 7.24
N GLY A 38 -2.52 -4.11 6.47
CA GLY A 38 -3.51 -3.04 6.62
C GLY A 38 -3.66 -2.19 5.36
N VAL A 39 -4.85 -1.60 5.22
CA VAL A 39 -5.19 -0.64 4.17
C VAL A 39 -5.79 0.61 4.82
N SER A 40 -5.45 1.79 4.31
CA SER A 40 -6.00 3.06 4.77
C SER A 40 -7.49 3.15 4.43
N GLY A 41 -8.21 4.01 5.15
CA GLY A 41 -9.66 4.15 4.97
C GLY A 41 -10.06 4.78 3.63
N ASP A 42 -9.16 5.55 3.02
CA ASP A 42 -9.30 6.07 1.65
C ASP A 42 -8.85 5.05 0.56
N GLY A 43 -8.33 3.89 0.97
CA GLY A 43 -7.85 2.84 0.06
C GLY A 43 -6.55 3.17 -0.69
N SER A 44 -5.90 4.29 -0.41
CA SER A 44 -4.74 4.77 -1.17
C SER A 44 -3.40 4.17 -0.73
N THR A 45 -3.33 3.69 0.51
CA THR A 45 -2.11 3.24 1.16
C THR A 45 -2.28 1.85 1.74
N VAL A 46 -1.35 0.94 1.41
CA VAL A 46 -1.27 -0.39 1.99
C VAL A 46 0.01 -0.49 2.81
N VAL A 47 -0.08 -1.09 4.00
CA VAL A 47 1.07 -1.39 4.85
C VAL A 47 1.33 -2.89 4.89
N ALA A 48 2.61 -3.24 4.81
CA ALA A 48 3.05 -4.61 4.62
C ALA A 48 4.44 -4.84 5.19
N TYR A 49 4.85 -6.10 5.16
CA TYR A 49 6.25 -6.48 5.34
C TYR A 49 6.68 -7.51 4.30
N GLY A 50 7.98 -7.52 4.01
CA GLY A 50 8.63 -8.44 3.08
C GLY A 50 10.15 -8.32 3.21
N GLY A 51 10.94 -9.19 2.58
CA GLY A 51 12.38 -9.15 2.82
C GLY A 51 13.24 -9.93 1.83
N PRO A 52 14.56 -9.71 1.87
CA PRO A 52 15.53 -10.39 1.00
C PRO A 52 15.65 -11.89 1.30
N THR A 53 15.54 -12.30 2.57
CA THR A 53 15.72 -13.69 3.00
C THR A 53 14.79 -14.05 4.16
N SER A 54 14.60 -15.35 4.39
CA SER A 54 13.80 -15.85 5.51
C SER A 54 14.38 -15.37 6.85
N GLY A 55 13.51 -14.86 7.71
CA GLY A 55 13.90 -14.31 9.01
C GLY A 55 14.28 -12.82 9.01
N LEU A 56 14.52 -12.18 7.86
CA LEU A 56 14.88 -10.75 7.78
C LEU A 56 13.80 -9.95 7.03
N THR A 57 12.69 -9.68 7.71
CA THR A 57 11.56 -8.93 7.11
C THR A 57 11.60 -7.44 7.43
N ARG A 58 11.14 -6.63 6.48
CA ARG A 58 11.18 -5.18 6.51
C ARG A 58 9.80 -4.61 6.25
N ALA A 59 9.42 -3.66 7.09
CA ALA A 59 8.19 -2.91 6.94
C ALA A 59 8.29 -1.96 5.73
N PHE A 60 7.21 -1.91 4.96
CA PHE A 60 7.09 -1.00 3.84
C PHE A 60 5.65 -0.52 3.68
N ARG A 61 5.50 0.61 2.98
CA ARG A 61 4.20 1.06 2.46
C ARG A 61 4.17 0.88 0.95
N TRP A 62 2.99 0.63 0.42
CA TRP A 62 2.72 0.67 -1.00
C TRP A 62 1.64 1.70 -1.30
N THR A 63 1.85 2.48 -2.36
CA THR A 63 0.82 3.35 -2.95
C THR A 63 0.87 3.18 -4.47
N VAL A 64 -0.22 3.54 -5.14
CA VAL A 64 -0.26 3.55 -6.62
C VAL A 64 0.79 4.50 -7.20
N GLN A 65 1.01 5.66 -6.55
CA GLN A 65 1.93 6.68 -7.08
C GLN A 65 3.41 6.32 -6.91
N THR A 66 3.78 5.69 -5.79
CA THR A 66 5.19 5.46 -5.43
C THR A 66 5.61 4.00 -5.53
N GLY A 67 4.67 3.08 -5.72
CA GLY A 67 4.91 1.66 -5.52
C GLY A 67 5.40 1.38 -4.10
N THR A 68 6.26 0.40 -3.96
CA THR A 68 6.79 -0.09 -2.68
C THR A 68 7.90 0.80 -2.13
N VAL A 69 7.70 1.36 -0.94
CA VAL A 69 8.66 2.22 -0.24
C VAL A 69 8.91 1.68 1.17
N GLY A 70 10.16 1.33 1.46
CA GLY A 70 10.56 0.90 2.81
C GLY A 70 10.37 1.99 3.85
N LEU A 71 9.96 1.63 5.06
CA LEU A 71 9.75 2.59 6.17
C LEU A 71 11.03 2.91 6.96
N GLY A 72 12.18 2.41 6.50
CA GLY A 72 13.47 2.59 7.15
C GLY A 72 13.68 1.66 8.34
N SER A 73 14.74 1.95 9.11
CA SER A 73 15.14 1.19 10.29
C SER A 73 15.06 2.06 11.55
N LEU A 74 14.73 1.45 12.69
CA LEU A 74 14.84 2.11 13.98
C LEU A 74 16.31 2.18 14.40
N PRO A 75 16.69 3.16 15.24
CA PRO A 75 18.01 3.21 15.87
C PRO A 75 18.29 1.93 16.68
N GLY A 76 19.52 1.43 16.64
CA GLY A 76 19.89 0.14 17.25
C GLY A 76 19.81 -1.06 16.31
N GLY A 77 19.45 -0.80 15.05
CA GLY A 77 19.30 -1.84 14.03
C GLY A 77 17.92 -2.47 14.08
N ASN A 78 17.50 -2.99 12.94
CA ASN A 78 16.34 -3.86 12.85
C ASN A 78 16.84 -5.11 12.15
N ASP A 79 16.57 -6.30 12.65
CA ASP A 79 16.60 -7.51 11.81
C ASP A 79 15.22 -7.76 11.22
N VAL A 80 14.19 -7.35 11.97
CA VAL A 80 12.78 -7.54 11.63
C VAL A 80 12.00 -6.25 11.89
N SER A 81 11.16 -5.83 10.95
CA SER A 81 10.17 -4.78 11.17
C SER A 81 8.87 -5.06 10.41
N HIS A 82 7.73 -4.85 11.07
CA HIS A 82 6.39 -5.04 10.49
C HIS A 82 5.54 -3.79 10.67
N ALA A 83 4.89 -3.35 9.59
CA ALA A 83 3.84 -2.34 9.67
C ALA A 83 2.48 -3.04 9.80
N GLN A 84 1.77 -2.76 10.88
CA GLN A 84 0.56 -3.48 11.31
C GLN A 84 -0.73 -2.69 11.03
N GLY A 85 -0.64 -1.37 10.98
CA GLY A 85 -1.82 -0.53 10.80
C GLY A 85 -1.48 0.82 10.17
N VAL A 86 -2.51 1.44 9.60
CA VAL A 86 -2.43 2.74 8.94
C VAL A 86 -3.73 3.50 9.19
N ASN A 87 -3.64 4.82 9.38
CA ASN A 87 -4.81 5.67 9.58
C ASN A 87 -5.55 5.95 8.25
N TYR A 88 -6.63 6.72 8.32
CA TYR A 88 -7.55 6.93 7.19
C TYR A 88 -6.87 7.46 5.92
N ASP A 89 -5.95 8.43 6.07
CA ASP A 89 -5.30 9.14 4.96
C ASP A 89 -3.87 8.63 4.66
N GLY A 90 -3.42 7.56 5.31
CA GLY A 90 -2.10 6.99 5.08
C GLY A 90 -0.93 7.75 5.74
N SER A 91 -1.17 8.87 6.44
CA SER A 91 -0.12 9.71 7.01
C SER A 91 0.55 9.11 8.25
N VAL A 92 -0.14 8.22 8.97
CA VAL A 92 0.36 7.57 10.18
C VAL A 92 0.35 6.06 9.99
N ILE A 93 1.51 5.45 10.18
CA ILE A 93 1.71 4.00 10.14
C ILE A 93 2.22 3.54 11.50
N VAL A 94 1.62 2.47 12.03
CA VAL A 94 2.01 1.86 13.31
C VAL A 94 2.50 0.42 13.09
N GLY A 95 3.35 -0.05 13.99
CA GLY A 95 3.97 -1.37 13.88
C GLY A 95 5.02 -1.60 14.95
N PHE A 96 5.85 -2.62 14.74
CA PHE A 96 6.96 -2.93 15.63
C PHE A 96 8.23 -3.23 14.83
N ALA A 97 9.36 -3.12 15.50
CA ALA A 97 10.63 -3.64 15.00
C ALA A 97 11.44 -4.27 16.12
N VAL A 98 12.24 -5.26 15.75
CA VAL A 98 13.14 -6.00 16.63
C VAL A 98 14.57 -5.74 16.14
N GLY A 99 15.36 -5.10 17.00
CA GLY A 99 16.81 -5.02 16.84
C GLY A 99 17.48 -6.18 17.55
N SER A 100 18.56 -6.71 17.00
CA SER A 100 19.47 -7.59 17.72
C SER A 100 20.21 -6.78 18.77
N THR A 101 19.64 -6.63 19.96
CA THR A 101 20.44 -6.31 21.15
C THR A 101 21.24 -7.56 21.52
N GLY A 102 22.38 -7.75 20.86
CA GLY A 102 23.43 -8.69 21.25
C GLY A 102 24.68 -7.92 21.62
N GLY A 103 24.76 -7.51 22.89
CA GLY A 103 26.00 -7.13 23.56
C GLY A 103 26.51 -8.28 24.40
#